data_AF-A0A6C1N3Q3-F1
#
_entry.id   AF-A0A6C1N3Q3-F1
#
_cell.length_a   1.000
_cell.length_b   1.000
_cell.length_c   1.000
_cell.angle_alpha   90.00
_cell.angle_beta   90.00
_cell.angle_gamma   90.00
#
_symmetry.space_group_name_H-M   'P 1'
#
loop_
_entity.id
_entity.type
_entity.pdbx_description
1 polymer ?
#
loop_
_entity_poly.entity_id
_entity_poly.type
_entity_poly.pdbx_seq_one_letter_code
_entity_poly.pdbx_strand_id
1 'polypeptide(L)'
;MNKGVDIGGDEGDPVKAAAAGNVVYAGSGLLGYGKLIIVNHNSQYLSAYAHNRKILVNEGDRVSRGQQIAEMGDTGTNRVKLHFEIRKNGDPVDPQQYLPKR
;
A
#
# COMPACT_ATOMS: atom_id res chain seq x y z
N MET A 1 11.80 -8.47 -11.13
CA MET A 1 11.91 -9.04 -9.77
C MET A 1 10.97 -8.26 -8.86
N ASN A 2 9.79 -8.83 -8.61
CA ASN A 2 8.79 -8.27 -7.71
C ASN A 2 9.35 -8.28 -6.29
N LYS A 3 9.49 -7.11 -5.67
CA LYS A 3 10.10 -6.93 -4.33
C LYS A 3 9.09 -6.51 -3.26
N GLY A 4 7.80 -6.47 -3.60
CA GLY A 4 6.71 -6.42 -2.63
C GLY A 4 6.35 -7.79 -2.08
N VAL A 5 5.45 -7.79 -1.10
CA VAL A 5 4.77 -8.98 -0.58
C VAL A 5 3.31 -8.96 -1.04
N ASP A 6 2.83 -10.11 -1.50
CA ASP A 6 1.40 -10.31 -1.78
C ASP A 6 0.72 -10.88 -0.53
N ILE A 7 -0.31 -10.19 -0.06
CA ILE A 7 -1.11 -10.57 1.10
C ILE A 7 -2.51 -10.95 0.58
N GLY A 8 -2.90 -12.20 0.76
CA GLY A 8 -4.25 -12.67 0.42
C GLY A 8 -5.29 -12.16 1.43
N GLY A 9 -6.54 -12.08 0.98
CA GLY A 9 -7.69 -11.67 1.76
C GLY A 9 -8.96 -11.74 0.93
N ASP A 10 -10.07 -11.26 1.49
CA ASP A 10 -11.37 -11.21 0.83
C ASP A 10 -11.63 -9.83 0.21
N GLU A 11 -12.50 -9.77 -0.79
CA GLU A 11 -12.84 -8.51 -1.43
C GLU A 11 -13.53 -7.59 -0.43
N GLY A 12 -13.03 -6.37 -0.24
CA GLY A 12 -13.56 -5.43 0.76
C GLY A 12 -12.80 -5.42 2.08
N ASP A 13 -11.85 -6.34 2.29
CA ASP A 13 -11.04 -6.36 3.50
C ASP A 13 -10.33 -5.01 3.74
N PRO A 14 -10.21 -4.57 5.00
CA PRO A 14 -9.61 -3.28 5.31
C PRO A 14 -8.10 -3.28 5.04
N VAL A 15 -7.66 -2.40 4.14
CA VAL A 15 -6.23 -2.11 3.93
C VAL A 15 -5.84 -0.97 4.84
N LYS A 16 -4.86 -1.21 5.72
CA LYS A 16 -4.44 -0.29 6.78
C LYS A 16 -3.02 0.24 6.55
N ALA A 17 -2.78 1.50 6.90
CA ALA A 17 -1.46 2.11 6.84
C ALA A 17 -0.49 1.42 7.81
N ALA A 18 0.65 0.95 7.30
CA ALA A 18 1.68 0.26 8.09
C ALA A 18 2.32 1.17 9.16
N ALA A 19 2.40 2.46 8.89
CA ALA A 19 2.89 3.49 9.80
C ALA A 19 2.24 4.85 9.50
N ALA A 20 2.41 5.83 10.40
CA ALA A 20 1.95 7.18 10.17
C ALA A 20 2.75 7.86 9.03
N GLY A 21 2.12 8.75 8.27
CA GLY A 21 2.76 9.42 7.13
C GLY A 21 1.81 10.31 6.36
N ASN A 22 2.28 10.81 5.23
CA ASN A 22 1.50 11.62 4.29
C ASN A 22 1.23 10.82 3.02
N VAL A 23 0.01 10.83 2.52
CA VAL A 23 -0.34 10.23 1.24
C VAL A 23 0.24 11.10 0.12
N VAL A 24 1.18 10.55 -0.63
CA VAL A 24 1.84 11.23 -1.75
C VAL A 24 1.31 10.78 -3.11
N TYR A 25 0.42 9.77 -3.12
CA TYR A 25 -0.30 9.32 -4.30
C TYR A 25 -1.54 8.53 -3.90
N ALA A 26 -2.66 8.77 -4.58
CA ALA A 26 -3.89 8.01 -4.46
C ALA A 26 -4.63 7.98 -5.80
N GLY A 27 -4.58 6.85 -6.52
CA GLY A 27 -5.20 6.78 -7.85
C GLY A 27 -4.90 5.49 -8.61
N SER A 28 -5.20 5.47 -9.91
CA SER A 28 -5.03 4.29 -10.79
C SER A 28 -4.23 4.57 -12.06
N GLY A 29 -3.47 5.67 -12.08
CA GLY A 29 -2.69 6.10 -13.24
C GLY A 29 -1.38 5.33 -13.44
N LEU A 30 -0.95 4.53 -12.46
CA LEU A 30 0.29 3.75 -12.54
C LEU A 30 -0.01 2.33 -13.03
N LEU A 31 0.42 2.05 -14.26
CA LEU A 31 0.20 0.78 -14.94
C LEU A 31 0.75 -0.39 -14.11
N GLY A 32 -0.03 -1.47 -13.99
CA GLY A 32 0.35 -2.69 -13.28
C GLY A 32 0.05 -2.69 -11.77
N TYR A 33 -0.33 -1.56 -11.17
CA TYR A 33 -0.66 -1.48 -9.73
C TYR A 33 -2.17 -1.40 -9.44
N GLY A 34 -3.02 -1.25 -10.46
CA GLY A 34 -4.43 -0.98 -10.26
C GLY A 34 -4.64 0.30 -9.46
N LYS A 35 -5.63 0.29 -8.55
CA LYS A 35 -5.78 1.39 -7.58
C LYS A 35 -4.70 1.29 -6.51
N LEU A 36 -3.88 2.32 -6.44
CA LEU A 36 -2.66 2.39 -5.64
C LEU A 36 -2.70 3.58 -4.69
N ILE A 37 -2.20 3.36 -3.48
CA ILE A 37 -1.88 4.41 -2.51
C ILE A 37 -0.38 4.34 -2.22
N ILE A 38 0.29 5.50 -2.18
CA ILE A 38 1.68 5.61 -1.70
C ILE A 38 1.70 6.53 -0.48
N VAL A 39 2.24 6.05 0.63
CA VAL A 39 2.41 6.82 1.88
C VAL A 39 3.89 7.09 2.10
N ASN A 40 4.23 8.36 2.26
CA ASN A 40 5.54 8.81 2.69
C ASN A 40 5.60 8.92 4.22
N HIS A 41 6.47 8.12 4.84
CA HIS A 41 6.63 8.09 6.29
C HIS A 41 7.70 9.07 6.78
N ASN A 42 8.77 9.27 6.00
CA ASN A 42 9.88 10.19 6.27
C ASN A 42 10.81 10.27 5.04
N SER A 43 11.93 11.00 5.16
CA SER A 43 12.92 11.17 4.09
C SER A 43 13.48 9.88 3.49
N GLN A 44 13.38 8.75 4.21
CA GLN A 44 13.94 7.48 3.79
C GLN A 44 12.88 6.46 3.37
N TYR A 45 11.66 6.50 3.92
CA TYR A 45 10.72 5.38 3.81
C TYR A 45 9.40 5.75 3.13
N LEU A 46 9.05 4.97 2.11
CA LEU A 46 7.75 4.95 1.46
C LEU A 46 7.09 3.57 1.62
N SER A 47 5.77 3.52 1.67
CA SER A 47 5.00 2.29 1.48
C SER A 47 3.98 2.42 0.36
N ALA A 48 3.77 1.35 -0.40
CA ALA A 48 2.81 1.27 -1.49
C ALA A 48 1.79 0.15 -1.26
N TYR A 49 0.52 0.44 -1.55
CA TYR A 49 -0.62 -0.44 -1.34
C TYR A 49 -1.42 -0.53 -2.64
N ALA A 50 -1.30 -1.62 -3.37
CA ALA A 50 -1.85 -1.79 -4.72
C ALA A 50 -3.02 -2.78 -4.79
N HIS A 51 -3.66 -2.82 -5.95
CA HIS A 51 -4.80 -3.69 -6.30
C HIS A 51 -6.07 -3.44 -5.50
N ASN A 52 -6.22 -2.26 -4.89
CA ASN A 52 -7.40 -1.96 -4.07
C ASN A 52 -8.68 -1.90 -4.91
N ARG A 53 -9.83 -2.27 -4.36
CA ARG A 53 -11.13 -2.02 -5.01
C ARG A 53 -11.60 -0.58 -4.81
N LYS A 54 -11.25 0.02 -3.67
CA LYS A 54 -11.67 1.37 -3.28
C LYS A 54 -10.57 2.04 -2.47
N ILE A 55 -10.35 3.32 -2.78
CA ILE A 55 -9.43 4.20 -2.05
C ILE A 55 -10.29 5.07 -1.13
N LEU A 56 -9.86 5.25 0.13
CA LEU A 56 -10.58 6.01 1.16
C LEU A 56 -9.85 7.28 1.61
N VAL A 57 -8.68 7.56 1.03
CA VAL A 57 -7.84 8.73 1.31
C VAL A 57 -7.42 9.40 0.01
N ASN A 58 -7.09 10.68 0.08
CA ASN A 58 -6.65 11.48 -1.06
C ASN A 58 -5.17 11.83 -0.95
N GLU A 59 -4.58 12.23 -2.08
CA GLU A 59 -3.25 12.83 -2.07
C GLU A 59 -3.24 14.09 -1.18
N GLY A 60 -2.22 14.22 -0.33
CA GLY A 60 -2.10 15.27 0.67
C GLY A 60 -2.62 14.91 2.05
N ASP A 61 -3.42 13.84 2.20
CA ASP A 61 -3.94 13.42 3.50
C ASP A 61 -2.84 12.91 4.43
N ARG A 62 -2.97 13.19 5.74
CA ARG A 62 -2.13 12.61 6.78
C ARG A 62 -2.81 11.38 7.36
N VAL A 63 -2.07 10.28 7.46
CA VAL A 63 -2.56 9.00 7.99
C VAL A 63 -1.81 8.58 9.25
N SER A 64 -2.50 7.87 10.14
CA SER A 64 -1.93 7.24 11.34
C SER A 64 -1.65 5.76 11.11
N ARG A 65 -0.74 5.17 11.89
CA ARG A 65 -0.52 3.71 11.90
C ARG A 65 -1.85 2.99 12.19
N GLY A 66 -2.18 2.00 11.37
CA GLY A 66 -3.40 1.20 11.51
C GLY A 66 -4.67 1.86 10.99
N GLN A 67 -4.61 3.12 10.54
CA GLN A 67 -5.74 3.78 9.89
C GLN A 67 -6.10 3.03 8.60
N GLN A 68 -7.39 2.77 8.40
CA GLN A 68 -7.88 2.21 7.14
C GLN A 68 -7.77 3.27 6.04
N ILE A 69 -7.13 2.90 4.94
CA ILE A 69 -6.84 3.78 3.80
C ILE A 69 -7.49 3.30 2.51
N ALA A 70 -7.87 2.03 2.45
CA ALA A 70 -8.50 1.40 1.29
C ALA A 70 -9.29 0.15 1.66
N GLU A 71 -9.97 -0.40 0.67
CA GLU A 71 -10.56 -1.74 0.67
C GLU A 71 -9.82 -2.62 -0.34
N MET A 72 -9.49 -3.85 0.05
CA MET A 72 -8.79 -4.82 -0.79
C MET A 72 -9.65 -5.20 -2.00
N GLY A 73 -8.99 -5.44 -3.12
CA GLY A 73 -9.64 -5.91 -4.35
C GLY A 73 -8.65 -6.66 -5.23
N ASP A 74 -8.95 -6.67 -6.51
CA ASP A 74 -8.19 -7.35 -7.56
C ASP A 74 -7.85 -6.41 -8.74
N THR A 75 -7.91 -5.09 -8.54
CA THR A 75 -7.74 -4.14 -9.66
C THR A 75 -6.34 -4.27 -10.27
N GLY A 76 -6.27 -4.50 -11.58
CA GLY A 76 -4.99 -4.68 -12.28
C GLY A 76 -4.25 -5.97 -11.90
N THR A 77 -4.93 -6.97 -11.33
CA THR A 77 -4.37 -8.31 -11.07
C THR A 77 -5.41 -9.41 -11.33
N ASN A 78 -5.09 -10.67 -11.00
CA ASN A 78 -5.90 -11.85 -11.36
C ASN A 78 -6.64 -12.50 -10.17
N ARG A 79 -6.47 -11.97 -8.96
CA ARG A 79 -7.14 -12.44 -7.74
C ARG A 79 -7.17 -11.34 -6.70
N VAL A 80 -8.09 -11.45 -5.75
CA VAL A 80 -8.12 -10.54 -4.60
C VAL A 80 -6.84 -10.70 -3.79
N LYS A 81 -6.09 -9.60 -3.66
CA LYS A 81 -4.86 -9.52 -2.86
C LYS A 81 -4.48 -8.06 -2.64
N LEU A 82 -3.77 -7.80 -1.55
CA LEU A 82 -2.97 -6.59 -1.40
C LEU A 82 -1.56 -6.86 -1.89
N HIS A 83 -1.08 -6.08 -2.86
CA HIS A 83 0.35 -6.00 -3.14
C HIS A 83 0.94 -4.86 -2.33
N PHE A 84 1.84 -5.20 -1.40
CA PHE A 84 2.45 -4.26 -0.45
C PHE A 84 3.95 -4.13 -0.68
N GLU A 85 4.45 -2.91 -0.86
CA GLU A 85 5.87 -2.63 -0.96
C GLU A 85 6.33 -1.66 0.13
N ILE A 86 7.58 -1.81 0.58
CA ILE A 86 8.32 -0.77 1.30
C ILE A 86 9.51 -0.38 0.44
N ARG A 87 9.73 0.93 0.27
CA ARG A 87 10.91 1.47 -0.40
C ARG A 87 11.73 2.28 0.60
N LYS A 88 13.02 2.00 0.65
CA LYS A 88 14.01 2.75 1.43
C LYS A 88 14.95 3.48 0.48
N ASN A 89 15.02 4.81 0.56
CA ASN A 89 15.83 5.65 -0.33
C ASN A 89 15.54 5.42 -1.83
N GLY A 90 14.28 5.11 -2.17
CA GLY A 90 13.86 4.78 -3.54
C GLY A 90 14.03 3.31 -3.92
N ASP A 91 14.87 2.56 -3.22
CA ASP A 91 15.05 1.13 -3.47
C ASP A 91 14.00 0.28 -2.74
N PRO A 92 13.33 -0.66 -3.43
CA PRO A 92 12.44 -1.62 -2.77
C PRO A 92 13.21 -2.56 -1.83
N VAL A 93 12.72 -2.68 -0.60
CA VAL A 93 13.29 -3.51 0.48
C VAL A 93 12.28 -4.57 0.95
N ASP A 94 12.78 -5.66 1.55
CA ASP A 94 11.91 -6.71 2.12
C ASP A 94 11.03 -6.15 3.24
N PRO A 95 9.69 -6.12 3.06
CA PRO A 95 8.79 -5.56 4.07
C PRO A 95 8.72 -6.38 5.36
N GLN A 96 9.03 -7.68 5.31
CA GLN A 96 8.92 -8.56 6.48
C GLN A 96 9.87 -8.16 7.62
N GLN A 97 10.93 -7.41 7.31
CA GLN A 97 11.87 -6.90 8.32
C GLN A 97 11.32 -5.70 9.12
N TYR A 98 10.23 -5.07 8.67
CA TYR A 98 9.70 -3.84 9.24
C TYR A 98 8.26 -3.97 9.76
N LEU A 99 7.59 -5.08 9.46
CA LEU A 99 6.28 -5.40 10.01
C LEU A 99 6.44 -6.06 11.40
N PRO A 100 5.58 -5.73 12.37
CA PRO A 100 5.63 -6.39 13.67
C PRO A 100 5.45 -7.91 13.49
N LYS A 101 6.29 -8.70 14.18
CA LYS A 101 6.08 -10.15 14.30
C LYS A 101 4.70 -10.34 14.95
N ARG A 102 3.86 -11.17 14.33
CA ARG A 102 2.54 -11.53 14.84
C ARG A 102 2.66 -12.24 16.18
#